data_AF-A0A2N6AX87-F1
#
_entry.id   AF-A0A2N6AX87-F1
#
_cell.length_a   1.000
_cell.length_b   1.000
_cell.length_c   1.000
_cell.angle_alpha   90.00
_cell.angle_beta   90.00
_cell.angle_gamma   90.00
#
_symmetry.space_group_name_H-M   'P 1'
#
loop_
_entity.id
_entity.type
_entity.pdbx_description
1 polymer ?
#
loop_
_entity_poly.entity_id
_entity_poly.type
_entity_poly.pdbx_seq_one_letter_code
_entity_poly.pdbx_strand_id
1 'polypeptide(L)'
;MPLLIFLVLFIGVPVAEIAVLIKVGGLIGLWPTIAAILATAIIGTALIRHQGLQVIGRAQQAMNRHEVPVDPVIHGMFLLLAGALLLTPGFITDLIGFLCLVPPLRLLVAAWVWSRLQASGGIAATHFSATNHQQSGANGETTIIEGEFTTIESDANGKPDPNSPWVKKE
;
A
#
# COMPACT_ATOMS: atom_id res chain seq x y z
N MET A 1 -9.12 -26.27 2.75
CA MET A 1 -7.84 -26.18 3.51
C MET A 1 -7.57 -24.80 4.12
N PRO A 2 -7.64 -23.67 3.40
CA PRO A 2 -7.23 -22.37 3.97
C PRO A 2 -8.12 -21.87 5.11
N LEU A 3 -9.42 -22.18 5.09
CA LEU A 3 -10.36 -21.79 6.13
C LEU A 3 -10.03 -22.38 7.52
N LEU A 4 -9.51 -23.62 7.55
CA LEU A 4 -9.06 -24.24 8.81
C LEU A 4 -7.84 -23.53 9.39
N ILE A 5 -6.92 -23.04 8.56
CA ILE A 5 -5.73 -22.31 9.01
C ILE A 5 -6.13 -20.98 9.66
N PHE A 6 -7.05 -20.22 9.03
CA PHE A 6 -7.56 -18.99 9.61
C PHE A 6 -8.30 -19.23 10.93
N LEU A 7 -9.10 -20.29 11.01
CA LEU A 7 -9.80 -20.66 12.25
C LEU A 7 -8.83 -21.00 13.38
N VAL A 8 -7.81 -21.80 13.09
CA VAL A 8 -6.77 -22.17 14.08
C VAL A 8 -6.00 -20.95 14.54
N LEU A 9 -5.65 -20.03 13.64
CA LEU A 9 -4.93 -18.80 14.02
C LEU A 9 -5.82 -17.87 14.86
N PHE A 10 -7.08 -17.69 14.45
CA PHE A 10 -8.04 -16.82 15.13
C PHE A 10 -8.33 -17.28 16.57
N ILE A 11 -8.41 -18.60 16.81
CA ILE A 11 -8.62 -19.17 18.15
C ILE A 11 -7.29 -19.30 18.91
N GLY A 12 -6.24 -19.76 18.23
CA GLY A 12 -4.94 -20.06 18.84
C GLY A 12 -4.23 -18.82 19.36
N VAL A 13 -4.31 -17.69 18.66
CA VAL A 13 -3.66 -16.43 19.08
C VAL A 13 -4.22 -15.92 20.42
N PRO A 14 -5.55 -15.73 20.60
CA PRO A 14 -6.12 -15.35 21.90
C PRO A 14 -5.82 -16.35 23.02
N VAL A 15 -5.83 -17.66 22.73
CA VAL A 15 -5.49 -18.69 23.74
C VAL A 15 -4.04 -18.56 24.17
N ALA A 16 -3.11 -18.36 23.23
CA ALA A 16 -1.70 -18.13 23.54
C ALA A 16 -1.50 -16.84 24.35
N GLU A 17 -2.24 -15.77 24.04
CA GLU A 17 -2.21 -14.52 24.79
C GLU A 17 -2.63 -14.70 26.24
N ILE A 18 -3.77 -15.38 26.47
CA ILE A 18 -4.25 -15.65 27.83
C ILE A 18 -3.21 -16.49 28.59
N ALA A 19 -2.59 -17.48 27.95
CA ALA A 19 -1.54 -18.28 28.58
C ALA A 19 -0.31 -17.44 28.98
N VAL A 20 0.13 -16.50 28.14
CA VAL A 20 1.24 -15.58 28.46
C VAL A 20 0.84 -14.61 29.56
N LEU A 21 -0.36 -14.04 29.51
CA LEU A 21 -0.87 -13.13 30.53
C LEU A 21 -0.93 -13.78 31.92
N ILE A 22 -1.39 -15.03 32.00
CA ILE A 22 -1.40 -15.79 33.25
C ILE A 22 0.03 -16.05 33.73
N LYS A 23 0.94 -16.43 32.83
CA LYS A 23 2.34 -16.72 33.20
C LYS A 23 3.09 -15.49 33.69
N VAL A 24 2.95 -14.36 33.00
CA VAL A 24 3.54 -13.08 33.40
C VAL A 24 2.88 -12.57 34.68
N GLY A 25 1.55 -12.61 34.76
CA GLY A 25 0.79 -12.26 35.96
C GLY A 25 1.18 -13.07 37.19
N GLY A 26 1.56 -14.33 37.03
CA GLY A 26 2.10 -15.17 38.11
C GLY A 26 3.53 -14.80 38.53
N LEU A 27 4.34 -14.19 37.65
CA LEU A 27 5.72 -13.79 37.94
C LEU A 27 5.83 -12.40 38.58
N ILE A 28 5.09 -11.42 38.05
CA ILE A 28 5.19 -10.00 38.48
C ILE A 28 3.93 -9.49 39.20
N GLY A 29 2.85 -10.27 39.23
CA GLY A 29 1.57 -9.88 39.83
C GLY A 29 0.60 -9.22 38.84
N LEU A 30 -0.69 -9.19 39.22
CA LEU A 30 -1.77 -8.69 38.37
C LEU A 30 -1.64 -7.19 38.06
N TRP A 31 -1.43 -6.36 39.09
CA TRP A 31 -1.39 -4.90 38.92
C TRP A 31 -0.25 -4.43 38.00
N PRO A 32 1.01 -4.90 38.17
CA PRO A 32 2.09 -4.57 37.23
C PRO A 32 1.82 -5.08 35.81
N THR A 33 1.16 -6.23 35.67
CA THR A 33 0.79 -6.79 34.35
C THR A 33 -0.21 -5.88 33.63
N ILE A 34 -1.27 -5.45 34.32
CA ILE A 34 -2.25 -4.50 33.76
C ILE A 34 -1.58 -3.17 33.40
N ALA A 35 -0.71 -2.65 34.28
CA ALA A 35 0.01 -1.42 34.03
C ALA A 35 0.93 -1.53 32.80
N ALA A 36 1.60 -2.67 32.62
CA ALA A 36 2.44 -2.93 31.44
C ALA A 36 1.62 -2.92 30.15
N ILE A 37 0.47 -3.59 30.12
CA ILE A 37 -0.44 -3.64 28.95
C ILE A 37 -1.00 -2.25 28.62
N LEU A 38 -1.38 -1.47 29.63
CA LEU A 38 -1.81 -0.09 29.42
C LEU A 38 -0.67 0.79 28.91
N ALA A 39 0.54 0.62 29.44
CA ALA A 39 1.71 1.35 28.98
C ALA A 39 2.05 1.03 27.52
N THR A 40 2.03 -0.25 27.11
CA THR A 40 2.26 -0.64 25.71
C THR A 40 1.18 -0.08 24.79
N ALA A 41 -0.10 -0.15 25.18
CA ALA A 41 -1.20 0.42 24.41
C ALA A 41 -1.04 1.94 24.22
N ILE A 42 -0.68 2.68 25.27
CA ILE A 42 -0.44 4.13 25.21
C ILE A 42 0.74 4.45 24.29
N ILE A 43 1.88 3.79 24.51
CA ILE A 43 3.11 4.01 23.73
C ILE A 43 2.86 3.72 22.25
N GLY A 44 2.24 2.58 21.96
CA GLY A 44 1.95 2.18 20.60
C GLY A 44 0.94 3.08 19.90
N THR A 45 -0.14 3.47 20.57
CA THR A 45 -1.12 4.43 20.02
C THR A 45 -0.46 5.80 19.77
N ALA A 46 0.41 6.25 20.67
CA ALA A 46 1.15 7.50 20.50
C ALA A 46 2.09 7.44 19.29
N LEU A 47 2.82 6.34 19.11
CA LEU A 47 3.67 6.11 17.93
C LEU A 47 2.85 6.06 16.65
N ILE A 48 1.70 5.37 16.66
CA ILE A 48 0.79 5.30 15.51
C ILE A 48 0.32 6.70 15.13
N ARG A 49 -0.11 7.49 16.11
CA ARG A 49 -0.56 8.87 15.88
C ARG A 49 0.56 9.73 15.28
N HIS A 50 1.78 9.61 15.80
CA HIS A 50 2.91 10.39 15.32
C HIS A 50 3.34 9.99 13.90
N GLN A 51 3.50 8.69 13.62
CA GLN A 51 3.86 8.18 12.29
C GLN A 51 2.73 8.38 11.27
N GLY A 52 1.47 8.26 11.69
CA GLY A 52 0.30 8.40 10.82
C GLY A 52 0.17 9.80 10.24
N LEU A 53 0.36 10.83 11.07
CA LEU A 53 0.36 12.22 10.61
C LEU A 53 1.47 12.48 9.57
N GLN A 54 2.66 11.91 9.77
CA GLN A 54 3.76 12.02 8.80
C GLN A 54 3.43 11.32 7.47
N VAL A 55 2.82 10.14 7.51
CA VAL A 55 2.41 9.39 6.31
C VAL A 55 1.34 10.15 5.52
N ILE A 56 0.33 10.69 6.21
CA ILE A 56 -0.72 11.50 5.58
C ILE A 56 -0.11 12.75 4.92
N GLY A 57 0.79 13.45 5.61
CA GLY A 57 1.47 14.62 5.05
C GLY A 57 2.27 14.30 3.79
N ARG A 58 3.00 13.18 3.77
CA ARG A 58 3.74 12.72 2.57
C ARG A 58 2.81 12.31 1.43
N ALA A 59 1.70 11.64 1.74
CA ALA A 59 0.69 11.31 0.75
C ALA A 59 0.09 12.58 0.10
N GLN A 60 -0.24 13.59 0.91
CA GLN A 60 -0.71 14.89 0.42
C GLN A 60 0.33 15.59 -0.46
N GLN A 61 1.61 15.56 -0.09
CA GLN A 61 2.69 16.15 -0.88
C GLN A 61 2.86 15.46 -2.24
N ALA A 62 2.79 14.13 -2.30
CA ALA A 62 2.87 13.37 -3.56
C ALA A 62 1.66 13.65 -4.46
N MET A 63 0.45 13.69 -3.89
CA MET A 63 -0.76 14.06 -4.65
C MET A 63 -0.69 15.48 -5.20
N ASN A 64 -0.17 16.44 -4.44
CA ASN A 64 0.03 17.82 -4.92
C ASN A 64 1.05 17.90 -6.07
N ARG A 65 1.95 16.92 -6.19
CA ARG A 65 2.93 16.79 -7.27
C ARG A 65 2.39 15.97 -8.46
N HIS A 66 1.12 15.53 -8.42
CA HIS A 66 0.54 14.59 -9.39
C HIS A 66 1.30 13.25 -9.48
N GLU A 67 2.00 12.87 -8.41
CA GLU A 67 2.73 11.60 -8.30
C GLU A 67 1.89 10.56 -7.54
N VAL A 68 2.02 9.28 -7.90
CA VAL A 68 1.33 8.19 -7.21
C VAL A 68 2.03 7.91 -5.87
N PRO A 69 1.33 8.01 -4.71
CA PRO A 69 1.94 7.93 -3.39
C PRO A 69 2.17 6.47 -2.93
N VAL A 70 2.96 5.69 -3.66
CA VAL A 70 3.20 4.26 -3.38
C VAL A 70 3.79 4.04 -1.97
N ASP A 71 4.87 4.77 -1.64
CA ASP A 71 5.53 4.65 -0.34
C ASP A 71 4.62 5.02 0.85
N PRO A 72 3.94 6.18 0.85
CA PRO A 72 2.97 6.51 1.90
C PRO A 72 1.85 5.49 2.06
N VAL A 73 1.35 4.90 0.97
CA VAL A 73 0.28 3.89 1.02
C VAL A 73 0.75 2.61 1.72
N ILE A 74 1.92 2.08 1.36
CA ILE A 74 2.49 0.90 2.01
C ILE A 74 2.72 1.17 3.50
N HIS A 75 3.31 2.32 3.83
CA HIS A 75 3.54 2.73 5.22
C HIS A 75 2.24 2.87 6.01
N GLY A 76 1.21 3.46 5.40
CA GLY A 76 -0.12 3.58 5.99
C GLY A 76 -0.75 2.21 6.27
N MET A 77 -0.61 1.25 5.37
CA MET A 77 -1.12 -0.11 5.54
C MET A 77 -0.46 -0.83 6.72
N PHE A 78 0.88 -0.76 6.85
CA PHE A 78 1.57 -1.31 8.03
C PHE A 78 1.12 -0.66 9.33
N LEU A 79 0.88 0.65 9.29
CA LEU A 79 0.42 1.40 10.45
C LEU A 79 -1.01 1.00 10.88
N LEU A 80 -1.90 0.80 9.91
CA LEU A 80 -3.26 0.30 10.16
C LEU A 80 -3.25 -1.12 10.71
N LEU A 81 -2.42 -1.99 10.14
CA LEU A 81 -2.28 -3.37 10.60
C LEU A 81 -1.74 -3.40 12.04
N ALA A 82 -0.69 -2.62 12.32
CA ALA A 82 -0.16 -2.50 13.66
C ALA A 82 -1.19 -1.93 14.64
N GLY A 83 -1.94 -0.89 14.24
CA GLY A 83 -3.02 -0.34 15.07
C GLY A 83 -4.13 -1.33 15.37
N ALA A 84 -4.54 -2.14 14.38
CA ALA A 84 -5.52 -3.20 14.58
C ALA A 84 -5.01 -4.27 15.57
N LEU A 85 -3.72 -4.63 15.48
CA LEU A 85 -3.09 -5.58 16.41
C LEU A 85 -3.00 -5.00 17.83
N LEU A 86 -2.61 -3.73 17.99
CA LEU A 86 -2.50 -3.08 19.31
C LEU A 86 -3.86 -2.78 19.97
N LEU A 87 -4.95 -2.77 19.20
CA LEU A 87 -6.31 -2.56 19.72
C LEU A 87 -6.81 -3.76 20.54
N THR A 88 -6.26 -4.95 20.29
CA THR A 88 -6.42 -6.13 21.14
C THR A 88 -5.19 -6.29 22.03
N PRO A 89 -5.02 -5.44 23.06
CA PRO A 89 -3.75 -5.35 23.77
C PRO A 89 -3.45 -6.68 24.49
N GLY A 90 -2.30 -7.25 24.12
CA GLY A 90 -1.80 -8.56 24.57
C GLY A 90 -0.29 -8.63 24.37
N PHE A 91 0.45 -9.39 25.16
CA PHE A 91 1.91 -9.36 25.12
C PHE A 91 2.50 -9.78 23.77
N ILE A 92 1.92 -10.80 23.13
CA ILE A 92 2.44 -11.32 21.85
C ILE A 92 2.05 -10.36 20.72
N THR A 93 0.80 -9.93 20.72
CA THR A 93 0.18 -9.08 19.69
C THR A 93 0.77 -7.67 19.74
N ASP A 94 1.08 -7.16 20.94
CA ASP A 94 1.83 -5.91 21.13
C ASP A 94 3.25 -6.05 20.55
N LEU A 95 3.95 -7.17 20.80
CA LEU A 95 5.29 -7.40 20.26
C LEU A 95 5.27 -7.40 18.73
N ILE A 96 4.32 -8.09 18.12
CA ILE A 96 4.15 -8.17 16.66
C ILE A 96 3.76 -6.80 16.10
N GLY A 97 2.82 -6.11 16.75
CA GLY A 97 2.37 -4.79 16.33
C GLY A 97 3.47 -3.72 16.44
N PHE A 98 4.27 -3.76 17.51
CA PHE A 98 5.48 -2.94 17.61
C PHE A 98 6.50 -3.31 16.54
N LEU A 99 6.68 -4.60 16.24
CA LEU A 99 7.59 -5.06 15.19
C LEU A 99 7.17 -4.51 13.81
N CYS A 100 5.87 -4.43 13.52
CA CYS A 100 5.33 -3.77 12.32
C CYS A 100 5.56 -2.25 12.31
N LEU A 101 5.72 -1.64 13.48
CA LEU A 101 6.05 -0.22 13.63
C LEU A 101 7.55 0.08 13.40
N VAL A 102 8.45 -0.88 13.61
CA VAL A 102 9.91 -0.64 13.51
C VAL A 102 10.32 -0.54 12.03
N PRO A 103 11.01 0.54 11.61
CA PRO A 103 11.44 0.78 10.22
C PRO A 103 12.29 -0.31 9.52
N PRO A 104 13.19 -1.07 10.17
CA PRO A 104 14.05 -2.03 9.48
C PRO A 104 13.27 -3.22 8.92
N LEU A 105 12.16 -3.62 9.55
CA LEU A 105 11.30 -4.67 8.98
C LEU A 105 10.58 -4.17 7.71
N ARG A 106 10.22 -2.88 7.65
CA ARG A 106 9.59 -2.28 6.46
C ARG A 106 10.54 -2.29 5.26
N LEU A 107 11.81 -1.95 5.47
CA LEU A 107 12.83 -2.01 4.43
C LEU A 107 13.09 -3.45 3.96
N LEU A 108 13.07 -4.42 4.88
CA LEU A 108 13.29 -5.83 4.54
C LEU A 108 12.13 -6.42 3.75
N VAL A 109 10.89 -6.11 4.13
CA VAL A 109 9.69 -6.53 3.37
C VAL A 109 9.61 -5.80 2.03
N ALA A 110 9.91 -4.49 1.98
CA ALA A 110 9.96 -3.74 0.72
C ALA A 110 11.01 -4.32 -0.24
N ALA A 111 12.22 -4.65 0.26
CA ALA A 111 13.27 -5.30 -0.53
C ALA A 111 12.85 -6.70 -1.00
N TRP A 112 12.18 -7.49 -0.14
CA TRP A 112 11.69 -8.81 -0.48
C TRP A 112 10.57 -8.77 -1.53
N VAL A 113 9.62 -7.84 -1.41
CA VAL A 113 8.55 -7.59 -2.38
C VAL A 113 9.15 -7.12 -3.71
N TRP A 114 10.10 -6.18 -3.70
CA TRP A 114 10.82 -5.72 -4.90
C TRP A 114 11.58 -6.85 -5.61
N SER A 115 12.17 -7.78 -4.84
CA SER A 115 12.86 -8.96 -5.37
C SER A 115 11.89 -9.98 -5.99
N ARG A 116 10.72 -10.17 -5.37
CA ARG A 116 9.66 -11.06 -5.87
C ARG A 116 8.95 -10.50 -7.11
N LEU A 117 8.76 -9.19 -7.18
CA LEU A 117 8.19 -8.49 -8.34
C LEU A 117 9.12 -8.52 -9.55
N GLN A 118 10.45 -8.48 -9.35
CA GLN A 118 11.41 -8.70 -10.44
C GLN A 118 11.47 -10.17 -10.88
N ALA A 119 11.29 -11.11 -9.94
CA ALA A 119 11.30 -12.55 -10.24
C ALA A 119 9.99 -13.07 -10.88
N SER A 120 8.89 -12.34 -10.70
CA SER A 120 7.57 -12.68 -11.24
C SER A 120 7.21 -11.60 -12.26
N GLY A 121 7.59 -11.77 -13.52
CA GLY A 121 7.48 -10.78 -14.61
C GLY A 121 6.05 -10.29 -14.89
N GLY A 122 5.49 -9.49 -13.97
CA GLY A 122 4.06 -9.27 -13.89
C GLY A 122 3.69 -8.04 -13.07
N ILE A 123 4.45 -6.96 -13.21
CA ILE A 123 3.88 -5.63 -13.39
C ILE A 123 4.75 -5.01 -14.47
N ALA A 124 4.18 -4.83 -15.66
CA ALA A 124 4.69 -3.82 -16.57
C ALA A 124 4.64 -2.51 -15.79
N ALA A 125 5.76 -2.16 -15.15
CA ALA A 125 6.06 -0.78 -14.84
C ALA A 125 5.98 -0.11 -16.21
N THR A 126 4.82 0.44 -16.51
CA THR A 126 4.64 1.39 -17.59
C THR A 126 5.71 2.43 -17.31
N HIS A 127 6.79 2.35 -18.09
CA HIS A 127 7.88 3.31 -18.07
C HIS A 127 7.26 4.65 -18.43
N PHE A 128 6.70 5.36 -17.44
CA PHE A 128 6.65 6.80 -17.43
C PHE A 128 8.09 7.26 -17.22
N SER A 129 8.91 7.07 -18.25
CA SER A 129 10.09 7.88 -18.46
C SER A 129 9.57 9.28 -18.73
N ALA A 130 9.35 10.04 -17.65
CA ALA A 130 9.34 11.49 -17.72
C ALA A 130 10.75 11.91 -18.13
N THR A 131 11.00 11.87 -19.44
CA THR A 131 12.14 12.55 -20.05
C THR A 131 12.03 14.00 -19.66
N ASN A 132 12.87 14.39 -18.71
CA ASN A 132 13.02 15.75 -18.23
C ASN A 132 13.62 16.58 -19.37
N HIS A 133 12.79 17.01 -20.32
CA HIS A 133 13.18 17.97 -21.34
C HIS A 133 13.15 19.35 -20.71
N GLN A 134 14.29 19.72 -20.14
CA GLN A 134 14.65 21.09 -19.84
C GLN A 134 14.76 21.85 -21.16
N GLN A 135 13.63 22.36 -21.65
CA GLN A 135 13.57 23.11 -22.90
C GLN A 135 13.81 24.59 -22.61
N SER A 136 15.09 24.97 -22.66
CA SER A 136 15.48 26.27 -23.16
C SER A 136 15.13 26.32 -24.65
N GLY A 137 14.30 27.28 -25.07
CA GLY A 137 14.05 27.50 -26.49
C GLY A 137 12.72 28.19 -26.76
N ALA A 138 12.77 29.52 -26.78
CA ALA A 138 11.74 30.34 -27.39
C ALA A 138 11.57 29.96 -28.87
N ASN A 139 10.38 29.48 -29.27
CA ASN A 139 9.57 30.00 -30.37
C ASN A 139 8.32 29.13 -30.50
N GLY A 140 7.17 29.71 -30.83
CA GLY A 140 5.90 29.01 -30.85
C GLY A 140 5.85 27.87 -31.87
N GLU A 141 5.49 26.67 -31.42
CA GLU A 141 5.15 25.56 -32.30
C GLU A 141 4.08 24.68 -31.65
N THR A 142 3.11 24.33 -32.50
CA THR A 142 1.91 23.53 -32.28
C THR A 142 2.09 22.34 -31.34
N THR A 143 1.17 22.18 -30.37
CA THR A 143 1.04 20.95 -29.59
C THR A 143 0.59 19.81 -30.50
N ILE A 144 1.54 18.99 -30.95
CA ILE A 144 1.25 17.76 -31.69
C ILE A 144 0.83 16.70 -30.67
N ILE A 145 -0.40 16.22 -30.79
CA ILE A 145 -0.94 15.13 -30.00
C ILE A 145 -0.97 13.89 -30.90
N GLU A 146 -0.11 12.92 -30.63
CA GLU A 146 -0.09 11.62 -31.31
C GLU A 146 -1.25 10.75 -30.80
N GLY A 147 -2.08 10.24 -31.73
CA GLY A 147 -3.21 9.37 -31.44
C GLY A 147 -3.11 8.05 -32.19
N GLU A 148 -3.52 6.95 -31.55
CA GLU A 148 -3.64 5.66 -32.20
C GLU A 148 -4.88 5.64 -33.10
N PHE A 149 -4.73 5.24 -34.37
CA PHE A 149 -5.84 5.03 -35.28
C PHE A 149 -5.84 3.59 -35.77
N THR A 150 -7.03 3.03 -35.95
CA THR A 150 -7.21 1.77 -36.67
C THR A 150 -7.85 2.07 -38.01
N THR A 151 -7.30 1.52 -39.09
CA THR A 151 -7.89 1.66 -40.42
C THR A 151 -9.10 0.74 -40.52
N ILE A 152 -10.28 1.33 -40.59
CA ILE A 152 -11.50 0.59 -40.91
C ILE A 152 -11.44 0.28 -42.40
N GLU A 153 -11.20 -0.97 -42.77
CA GLU A 153 -11.16 -1.41 -44.17
C GLU A 153 -12.53 -1.22 -44.84
N SER A 154 -12.53 -0.60 -46.01
CA SER A 154 -13.69 -0.59 -46.91
C SER A 154 -14.06 -2.01 -47.31
N ASP A 155 -15.34 -2.22 -47.64
CA ASP A 155 -15.81 -3.49 -48.18
C ASP A 155 -14.94 -4.00 -49.36
N ALA A 156 -15.03 -5.29 -49.67
CA ALA A 156 -14.24 -5.94 -50.73
C ALA A 156 -14.40 -5.33 -52.15
N ASN A 157 -15.21 -4.27 -52.29
CA ASN A 157 -15.44 -3.53 -53.52
C ASN A 157 -14.93 -2.07 -53.45
N GLY A 158 -14.16 -1.72 -52.42
CA GLY A 158 -13.47 -0.43 -52.29
C GLY A 158 -14.41 0.76 -52.11
N LYS A 159 -15.66 0.53 -51.67
CA LYS A 159 -16.62 1.62 -51.43
C LYS A 159 -16.54 2.08 -49.97
N PRO A 160 -16.57 3.39 -49.71
CA PRO A 160 -16.67 3.91 -48.34
C PRO A 160 -17.93 3.36 -47.65
N ASP A 161 -17.84 3.02 -46.36
CA ASP A 161 -18.99 2.56 -45.59
C ASP A 161 -20.11 3.62 -45.65
N PRO A 162 -21.29 3.31 -46.24
CA PRO A 162 -22.39 4.25 -46.38
C PRO A 162 -23.00 4.67 -45.03
N ASN A 163 -22.66 3.98 -43.93
CA ASN A 163 -23.08 4.33 -42.58
C ASN A 163 -22.01 5.09 -41.78
N SER A 164 -20.90 5.47 -42.41
CA SER A 164 -19.90 6.33 -41.79
C SER A 164 -20.48 7.73 -41.53
N PRO A 165 -20.33 8.27 -40.30
CA PRO A 165 -20.80 9.62 -39.95
C PRO A 165 -20.07 10.72 -40.74
N TRP A 166 -19.03 10.37 -41.48
CA TRP A 166 -18.21 11.27 -42.29
C TRP A 166 -18.57 11.27 -43.78
N VAL A 167 -19.50 10.40 -44.21
CA VAL A 167 -19.99 10.38 -45.60
C VAL A 167 -21.10 11.42 -45.75
N LYS A 168 -20.80 12.49 -46.51
CA LYS A 168 -21.79 13.51 -46.87
C LYS A 168 -22.89 12.86 -47.71
N LYS A 169 -24.14 12.95 -47.26
CA LYS A 169 -25.32 12.60 -48.05
C LYS A 169 -25.67 13.80 -48.93
N GLU A 170 -25.39 13.70 -50.23
CA GLU A 170 -25.90 14.64 -51.24
C GLU A 170 -27.36 14.31 -51.60
#